data_AF-F4N4R8-F1
#
_entry.id   AF-F4N4R8-F1
#
_cell.length_a   1.000
_cell.length_b   1.000
_cell.length_c   1.000
_cell.angle_alpha   90.00
_cell.angle_beta   90.00
_cell.angle_gamma   90.00
#
_symmetry.space_group_name_H-M   'P 1'
#
loop_
_entity.id
_entity.type
_entity.pdbx_description
1 polymer ?
#
loop_
_entity_poly.entity_id
_entity_poly.type
_entity_poly.pdbx_seq_one_letter_code
_entity_poly.pdbx_strand_id
1 'polypeptide(L)'
;MVVINNKFTSLESSEIQKIMGGVMLLTQRSPLHRAYFVSEWFQQIYPAIILNQFRYYEDEQGNPLAFCNWAFLSEKKYERNTFR
;
A
#
# COMPACT_ATOMS: atom_id res chain seq x y z
N MET A 1 17.83 -7.58 22.27
CA MET A 1 17.66 -8.12 20.90
C MET A 1 16.18 -8.32 20.65
N VAL A 2 15.57 -7.53 19.76
CA VAL A 2 14.16 -7.76 19.38
C VAL A 2 14.16 -8.88 18.34
N VAL A 3 13.66 -10.06 18.73
CA VAL A 3 13.46 -11.17 17.81
C VAL A 3 12.19 -10.86 17.02
N ILE A 4 12.37 -10.34 15.81
CA ILE A 4 11.26 -10.17 14.85
C ILE A 4 11.03 -11.55 14.23
N ASN A 5 10.14 -12.33 14.82
CA ASN A 5 9.63 -13.57 14.21
C ASN A 5 8.75 -13.17 13.01
N ASN A 6 9.39 -12.88 11.88
CA ASN A 6 8.70 -12.51 10.65
C ASN A 6 8.15 -13.79 9.99
N LYS A 7 7.13 -14.40 10.59
CA LYS A 7 6.28 -15.33 9.85
C LYS A 7 5.58 -14.50 8.78
N PHE A 8 6.07 -14.60 7.55
CA PHE A 8 5.45 -14.04 6.36
C PHE A 8 4.12 -14.79 6.14
N THR A 9 3.06 -14.36 6.83
CA THR A 9 1.71 -14.83 6.54
C THR A 9 1.22 -14.03 5.35
N SER A 10 0.88 -14.72 4.26
CA SER A 10 0.16 -14.11 3.16
C SER A 10 -1.15 -13.55 3.68
N LEU A 11 -1.48 -12.31 3.30
CA LEU A 11 -2.76 -11.70 3.64
C LEU A 11 -3.89 -12.50 2.98
N GLU A 12 -4.97 -12.72 3.73
CA GLU A 12 -6.18 -13.30 3.18
C GLU A 12 -6.87 -12.31 2.21
N SER A 13 -7.64 -12.82 1.26
CA SER A 13 -8.32 -11.98 0.26
C SER A 13 -9.22 -10.90 0.89
N SER A 14 -9.87 -11.22 2.01
CA SER A 14 -10.70 -10.26 2.76
C SER A 14 -9.89 -9.12 3.36
N GLU A 15 -8.68 -9.39 3.87
CA GLU A 15 -7.78 -8.36 4.41
C GLU A 15 -7.27 -7.45 3.29
N ILE A 16 -6.89 -8.03 2.15
CA ILE A 16 -6.48 -7.28 0.96
C ILE A 16 -7.61 -6.35 0.52
N GLN A 17 -8.85 -6.84 0.43
CA GLN A 17 -10.01 -6.03 0.05
C GLN A 17 -10.27 -4.89 1.04
N LYS A 18 -10.19 -5.17 2.36
CA LYS A 18 -10.33 -4.17 3.41
C LYS A 18 -9.30 -3.05 3.26
N ILE A 19 -8.02 -3.41 3.12
CA ILE A 19 -6.92 -2.45 2.96
C ILE A 19 -7.11 -1.65 1.68
N MET A 20 -7.40 -2.31 0.55
CA MET A 20 -7.62 -1.65 -0.75
C MET A 20 -8.76 -0.63 -0.68
N GLY A 21 -9.89 -0.98 -0.05
CA GLY A 21 -11.00 -0.06 0.16
C GLY A 21 -10.62 1.13 1.04
N GLY A 22 -9.88 0.88 2.13
CA GLY A 22 -9.40 1.92 3.03
C GLY A 22 -8.44 2.89 2.34
N VAL A 23 -7.48 2.38 1.56
CA VAL A 23 -6.54 3.20 0.79
C VAL A 23 -7.27 4.02 -0.28
N MET A 24 -8.27 3.45 -0.95
CA MET A 24 -9.11 4.20 -1.90
C MET A 24 -9.84 5.35 -1.20
N LEU A 25 -10.36 5.15 0.00
CA LEU A 25 -10.99 6.22 0.77
C LEU A 25 -9.99 7.32 1.15
N LEU A 26 -8.77 6.96 1.54
CA LEU A 26 -7.71 7.92 1.84
C LEU A 26 -7.29 8.73 0.60
N THR A 27 -7.18 8.10 -0.58
CA THR A 27 -6.79 8.80 -1.80
C THR A 27 -7.83 9.82 -2.25
N GLN A 28 -9.12 9.56 -2.03
CA GLN A 28 -10.18 10.55 -2.30
C GLN A 28 -10.06 11.82 -1.46
N ARG A 29 -9.46 11.73 -0.27
CA ARG A 29 -9.25 12.87 0.65
C ARG A 29 -7.97 13.65 0.36
N SER A 30 -7.09 13.15 -0.51
CA SER A 30 -5.88 13.84 -0.93
C SER A 30 -6.05 14.45 -2.33
N PRO A 31 -5.93 15.79 -2.51
CA PRO A 31 -6.11 16.42 -3.81
C PRO A 31 -5.22 15.85 -4.91
N LEU A 32 -3.97 15.48 -4.59
CA LEU A 32 -3.03 14.88 -5.53
C LEU A 32 -3.45 13.48 -5.97
N HIS A 33 -3.88 12.64 -5.03
CA HIS A 33 -4.21 11.24 -5.31
C HIS A 33 -5.61 11.07 -5.91
N ARG A 34 -6.52 12.04 -5.70
CA ARG A 34 -7.85 12.06 -6.32
C ARG A 34 -7.78 12.09 -7.85
N ALA A 35 -6.71 12.63 -8.42
CA ALA A 35 -6.52 12.73 -9.86
C ALA A 35 -6.13 11.41 -10.53
N TYR A 36 -5.81 10.36 -9.77
CA TYR A 36 -5.36 9.10 -10.34
C TYR A 36 -6.53 8.34 -10.99
N PHE A 37 -6.28 7.79 -12.19
CA PHE A 37 -7.18 6.77 -12.71
C PHE A 37 -7.12 5.52 -11.82
N VAL A 38 -8.24 4.80 -11.70
CA VAL A 38 -8.34 3.59 -10.87
C VAL A 38 -7.26 2.56 -11.25
N SER A 39 -6.93 2.45 -12.54
CA SER A 39 -5.87 1.56 -13.03
C SER A 39 -4.48 1.96 -12.54
N GLU A 40 -4.16 3.25 -12.55
CA GLU A 40 -2.87 3.77 -12.08
C GLU A 40 -2.74 3.63 -10.57
N TRP A 41 -3.82 3.96 -9.84
CA TRP A 41 -3.91 3.73 -8.41
C TRP A 41 -3.66 2.27 -8.06
N PHE A 42 -4.35 1.34 -8.74
CA PHE A 42 -4.18 -0.10 -8.51
C PHE A 42 -2.74 -0.55 -8.73
N GLN A 43 -2.11 -0.11 -9.83
CA GLN A 43 -0.71 -0.44 -10.14
C GLN A 43 0.29 0.04 -9.08
N GLN A 44 0.01 1.15 -8.39
CA GLN A 44 0.88 1.71 -7.36
C GLN A 44 0.68 1.02 -6.00
N ILE A 45 -0.55 0.65 -5.66
CA ILE A 45 -0.92 0.17 -4.33
C ILE A 45 -0.86 -1.36 -4.22
N TYR A 46 -1.41 -2.08 -5.21
CA TYR A 46 -1.57 -3.52 -5.14
C TYR A 46 -0.25 -4.29 -4.93
N PRO A 47 0.85 -3.98 -5.64
CA PRO A 47 2.13 -4.66 -5.42
C PRO A 47 2.66 -4.53 -4.00
N ALA A 48 2.48 -3.36 -3.37
CA ALA A 48 2.93 -3.15 -2.00
C ALA A 48 2.16 -4.03 -1.00
N ILE A 49 0.87 -4.28 -1.24
CA ILE A 49 0.04 -5.12 -0.37
C ILE A 49 0.44 -6.59 -0.49
N ILE A 50 0.51 -7.13 -1.71
CA ILE A 50 0.83 -8.55 -1.91
C ILE A 50 2.27 -8.91 -1.52
N LEU A 51 3.19 -7.94 -1.54
CA LEU A 51 4.57 -8.10 -1.08
C LEU A 51 4.74 -7.76 0.41
N ASN A 52 3.66 -7.38 1.11
CA ASN A 52 3.68 -6.92 2.49
C ASN A 52 4.70 -5.78 2.74
N GLN A 53 4.82 -4.87 1.78
CA GLN A 53 5.72 -3.70 1.80
C GLN A 53 4.96 -2.41 2.09
N PHE A 54 4.13 -2.44 3.14
CA PHE A 54 3.33 -1.30 3.54
C PHE A 54 3.11 -1.25 5.05
N ARG A 55 2.62 -0.10 5.49
CA ARG A 55 1.97 0.12 6.79
C ARG A 55 0.62 0.77 6.54
N TYR A 56 -0.38 0.27 7.23
CA TYR A 56 -1.75 0.78 7.19
C TYR A 56 -2.21 0.98 8.62
N TYR A 57 -2.72 2.18 8.90
CA TYR A 57 -3.11 2.61 10.24
C TYR A 57 -4.61 2.86 10.26
N GLU A 58 -5.26 2.34 11.29
CA GLU A 58 -6.68 2.54 11.57
C GLU A 58 -6.83 3.22 12.94
N ASP A 59 -7.95 3.92 13.14
CA ASP A 59 -8.35 4.38 14.46
C ASP A 59 -8.95 3.23 15.30
N GLU A 60 -9.35 3.52 16.54
CA GLU A 60 -9.97 2.55 17.45
C GLU A 60 -11.30 1.98 16.92
N GLN A 61 -11.93 2.65 15.95
CA GLN A 61 -13.20 2.25 15.32
C GLN A 61 -12.97 1.50 13.99
N GLY A 62 -11.72 1.31 13.58
CA GLY A 62 -11.37 0.64 12.32
C GLY A 62 -11.44 1.55 11.08
N ASN A 63 -11.52 2.87 11.24
CA ASN A 63 -11.48 3.79 10.10
C ASN A 63 -10.03 3.99 9.62
N PRO A 64 -9.78 4.05 8.30
CA PRO A 64 -8.46 4.32 7.76
C PRO A 64 -7.97 5.72 8.15
N LEU A 65 -6.78 5.79 8.75
CA LEU A 65 -6.09 7.03 9.09
C LEU A 65 -4.96 7.35 8.11
N ALA A 66 -4.12 6.36 7.79
CA ALA A 66 -2.95 6.56 6.95
C ALA A 66 -2.49 5.27 6.27
N PHE A 67 -1.85 5.44 5.11
CA PHE A 67 -1.19 4.38 4.36
C PHE A 67 0.18 4.86 3.88
N CYS A 68 1.20 4.02 4.07
CA CYS A 68 2.54 4.26 3.55
C CYS A 68 3.10 2.95 2.99
N ASN A 69 3.66 3.00 1.78
CA ASN A 69 4.29 1.87 1.14
C ASN A 69 5.74 2.16 0.74
N TRP A 70 6.49 1.08 0.53
CA TRP A 70 7.84 1.13 0.01
C TRP A 70 8.05 0.02 -1.01
N ALA A 71 9.13 0.12 -1.77
CA ALA A 71 9.56 -0.93 -2.69
C ALA A 71 11.06 -1.12 -2.55
N PHE A 72 11.51 -2.38 -2.69
CA PHE A 72 12.93 -2.68 -2.83
C PHE A 72 13.29 -2.59 -4.31
N LEU A 73 14.12 -1.61 -4.66
CA LEU A 73 14.58 -1.40 -6.03
C LEU A 73 15.92 -2.12 -6.22
N SER A 74 16.03 -2.88 -7.31
CA SER A 74 17.33 -3.32 -7.83
C SER A 74 17.81 -2.32 -8.89
N GLU A 75 19.11 -2.30 -9.21
CA GLU A 75 19.69 -1.35 -10.19
C GLU A 75 18.93 -1.35 -11.53
N LYS A 76 18.47 -2.52 -12.01
CA LYS A 76 17.67 -2.66 -13.24
C LYS A 76 16.25 -2.05 -13.15
N LYS A 77 15.73 -1.78 -11.94
CA LYS A 77 14.38 -1.25 -11.70
C LYS A 77 14.35 0.27 -11.46
N TYR A 78 15.52 0.90 -11.35
CA TYR A 78 15.62 2.34 -11.08
C TYR A 78 15.02 3.17 -12.22
N GLU A 79 15.34 2.82 -13.48
CA GLU A 79 14.95 3.59 -14.67
C GLU A 79 13.43 3.75 -14.88
N ARG A 80 12.61 2.87 -14.30
CA ARG A 80 11.14 2.91 -14.47
C ARG A 80 10.45 3.88 -13.50
N ASN A 81 11.08 4.18 -12.36
CA ASN A 81 10.47 4.98 -11.28
C ASN A 81 10.93 6.44 -11.27
N THR A 82 11.91 6.83 -12.10
CA THR A 82 12.50 8.18 -12.12
C THR A 82 11.83 9.13 -13.12
N PHE A 83 10.92 8.66 -13.97
CA PHE A 83 10.27 9.46 -15.03
C PHE A 83 8.75 9.63 -14.86
N ARG A 84 8.25 9.70 -13.63
CA ARG A 84 6.86 10.10 -13.34
C ARG A 84 6.83 11.33 -12.46
#